data_AF-A0AAU3FKV5-F1
#
_entry.id   AF-A0AAU3FKV5-F1
#
_cell.length_a   1.000
_cell.length_b   1.000
_cell.length_c   1.000
_cell.angle_alpha   90.00
_cell.angle_beta   90.00
_cell.angle_gamma   90.00
#
_symmetry.space_group_name_H-M   'P 1'
#
loop_
_entity.id
_entity.type
_entity.pdbx_description
1 polymer ?
#
loop_
_entity_poly.entity_id
_entity_poly.type
_entity_poly.pdbx_seq_one_letter_code
_entity_poly.pdbx_strand_id
1 'polypeptide(L)'
;MDPCLHLALLEADYLNDAVAKIRERSVEELKARYAEVLALEVLAGADQASWTDEADLWDALPDGADGTIRSLTGIEGFPEVNNLYLRESEVSDLGPLTALPALELLWVGVPPDADLTPLLACDQLKRVHIGCAAVLRPAGHEVLAALAARGVQVDNFLPDPVKAAAPFSDPILKLAVLDRLMGSVELPPTYFFDGFEFDEGNLARLMTVVIPQAALDTVESLSWLGGGHDTAHMVWEQWDGESDEFRIRSLAGVEALRNLRELKITPLAVLPEHQIAQLRARGVTVSEAD
;
A
#
# COMPACT_ATOMS: atom_id res chain seq x y z
N MET A 1 26.74 -8.25 -4.40
CA MET A 1 25.46 -7.68 -3.96
C MET A 1 25.25 -6.43 -4.78
N ASP A 2 24.05 -6.23 -5.33
CA ASP A 2 23.68 -5.00 -6.03
C ASP A 2 23.96 -3.79 -5.10
N PRO A 3 24.72 -2.77 -5.54
CA PRO A 3 25.06 -1.63 -4.70
C PRO A 3 23.82 -0.86 -4.21
N CYS A 4 22.79 -0.70 -5.04
CA CYS A 4 21.53 -0.05 -4.68
C CYS A 4 20.76 -0.89 -3.66
N LEU A 5 20.73 -2.22 -3.82
CA LEU A 5 20.16 -3.10 -2.81
C LEU A 5 20.89 -2.98 -1.47
N HIS A 6 22.22 -2.95 -1.51
CA HIS A 6 23.02 -2.84 -0.30
C HIS A 6 22.75 -1.51 0.44
N LEU A 7 22.64 -0.39 -0.29
CA LEU A 7 22.28 0.91 0.28
C LEU A 7 20.85 0.93 0.83
N ALA A 8 19.88 0.38 0.08
CA ALA A 8 18.50 0.28 0.54
C ALA A 8 18.36 -0.55 1.84
N LEU A 9 19.19 -1.58 2.01
CA LEU A 9 19.26 -2.36 3.26
C LEU A 9 19.90 -1.58 4.43
N LEU A 10 20.64 -0.50 4.17
CA LEU A 10 21.37 0.29 5.17
C LEU A 10 20.58 1.50 5.68
N GLU A 11 19.86 2.22 4.82
CA GLU A 11 19.17 3.47 5.18
C GLU A 11 17.94 3.25 6.09
N ALA A 12 17.26 2.11 5.98
CA ALA A 12 16.35 1.59 6.99
C ALA A 12 15.34 2.59 7.62
N ASP A 13 14.63 3.34 6.79
CA ASP A 13 13.22 3.71 7.07
C ASP A 13 12.24 2.67 6.47
N TYR A 14 12.73 1.78 5.60
CA TYR A 14 11.92 0.85 4.80
C TYR A 14 11.94 -0.61 5.28
N LEU A 15 12.61 -0.95 6.38
CA LEU A 15 12.78 -2.34 6.84
C LEU A 15 12.68 -2.40 8.37
N ASN A 16 11.70 -3.14 8.89
CA ASN A 16 11.41 -3.28 10.34
C ASN A 16 12.60 -3.80 11.17
N ASP A 17 12.43 -3.79 12.51
CA ASP A 17 13.35 -4.16 13.61
C ASP A 17 14.33 -5.31 13.39
N ALA A 18 14.05 -6.28 12.50
CA ALA A 18 14.99 -7.36 12.17
C ALA A 18 16.31 -6.87 11.55
N VAL A 19 16.26 -5.75 10.81
CA VAL A 19 17.44 -5.09 10.20
C VAL A 19 18.17 -4.17 11.19
N ALA A 20 17.61 -3.90 12.38
CA ALA A 20 18.30 -3.12 13.41
C ALA A 20 19.64 -3.77 13.85
N LYS A 21 19.76 -5.11 13.77
CA LYS A 21 21.03 -5.82 14.02
C LYS A 21 22.08 -5.60 12.92
N ILE A 22 21.68 -5.19 11.72
CA ILE A 22 22.60 -4.76 10.65
C ILE A 22 23.14 -3.35 10.97
N ARG A 23 22.29 -2.46 11.52
CA ARG A 23 22.68 -1.14 12.05
C ARG A 23 23.63 -1.22 13.26
N GLU A 24 23.56 -2.29 14.04
CA GLU A 24 24.48 -2.54 15.17
C GLU A 24 25.91 -2.95 14.74
N ARG A 25 26.14 -3.21 13.45
CA ARG A 25 27.50 -3.44 12.92
C ARG A 25 28.19 -2.10 12.71
N SER A 26 29.44 -1.98 13.12
CA SER A 26 30.10 -0.67 13.11
C SER A 26 30.18 -0.11 11.69
N VAL A 27 30.10 1.21 11.58
CA VAL A 27 30.25 1.95 10.32
C VAL A 27 31.55 1.54 9.61
N GLU A 28 32.59 1.14 10.35
CA GLU A 28 33.86 0.63 9.82
C GLU A 28 33.75 -0.77 9.19
N GLU A 29 32.93 -1.68 9.73
CA GLU A 29 32.67 -3.00 9.12
C GLU A 29 31.85 -2.89 7.84
N LEU A 30 30.89 -1.97 7.82
CA LEU A 30 30.10 -1.63 6.64
C LEU A 30 30.98 -0.98 5.57
N LYS A 31 31.82 -0.01 5.95
CA LYS A 31 32.83 0.63 5.08
C LYS A 31 33.84 -0.39 4.51
N ALA A 32 34.29 -1.37 5.31
CA ALA A 32 35.26 -2.37 4.88
C ALA A 32 34.68 -3.32 3.81
N ARG A 33 33.41 -3.74 3.96
CA ARG A 33 32.72 -4.57 2.95
C ARG A 33 32.29 -3.77 1.72
N TYR A 34 31.95 -2.49 1.88
CA TYR A 34 31.70 -1.59 0.76
C TYR A 34 32.96 -1.37 -0.08
N ALA A 35 34.12 -1.24 0.56
CA ALA A 35 35.43 -1.17 -0.09
C ALA A 35 35.81 -2.47 -0.84
N GLU A 36 35.42 -3.65 -0.36
CA GLU A 36 35.62 -4.93 -1.07
C GLU A 36 34.79 -5.01 -2.37
N VAL A 37 33.62 -4.37 -2.43
CA VAL A 37 32.76 -4.33 -3.62
C VAL A 37 33.28 -3.32 -4.66
N LEU A 38 33.72 -2.14 -4.22
CA LEU A 38 34.38 -1.12 -5.07
C LEU A 38 35.72 -1.60 -5.65
N ALA A 39 36.40 -2.53 -4.98
CA ALA A 39 37.65 -3.12 -5.47
C ALA A 39 37.49 -3.97 -6.74
N LEU A 40 36.27 -4.33 -7.14
CA LEU A 40 36.04 -5.14 -8.33
C LEU A 40 35.89 -4.35 -9.63
N GLU A 41 35.64 -3.03 -9.63
CA GLU A 41 35.64 -2.25 -10.89
C GLU A 41 35.48 -0.71 -10.75
N VAL A 42 36.29 0.02 -9.97
CA VAL A 42 36.40 1.49 -10.15
C VAL A 42 37.84 2.00 -10.04
N LEU A 43 38.18 2.85 -11.01
CA LEU A 43 39.47 3.47 -11.30
C LEU A 43 40.12 4.18 -10.10
N ALA A 44 41.45 4.09 -10.06
CA ALA A 44 42.33 4.83 -9.17
C ALA A 44 42.03 6.34 -9.20
N GLY A 45 41.42 6.87 -8.14
CA GLY A 45 41.21 8.31 -8.03
C GLY A 45 40.34 8.84 -6.88
N ALA A 46 39.61 8.01 -6.14
CA ALA A 46 38.81 8.48 -5.01
C ALA A 46 39.72 8.67 -3.77
N ASP A 47 40.22 9.89 -3.62
CA ASP A 47 40.96 10.33 -2.43
C ASP A 47 40.02 10.29 -1.21
N GLN A 48 40.55 9.87 -0.07
CA GLN A 48 39.82 9.69 1.19
C GLN A 48 39.34 11.04 1.72
N ALA A 49 38.16 11.50 1.30
CA ALA A 49 37.59 12.76 1.75
C ALA A 49 36.19 12.55 2.35
N SER A 50 36.15 12.55 3.68
CA SER A 50 35.05 13.14 4.48
C SER A 50 33.62 12.73 4.13
N TRP A 51 33.30 11.45 4.30
CA TRP A 51 31.92 10.96 4.35
C TRP A 51 31.27 11.43 5.66
N THR A 52 30.34 12.40 5.60
CA THR A 52 29.75 13.02 6.80
C THR A 52 28.24 12.81 6.92
N ASP A 53 27.52 12.36 5.90
CA ASP A 53 26.07 12.10 5.97
C ASP A 53 25.55 11.01 5.00
N GLU A 54 24.31 10.53 5.19
CA GLU A 54 23.67 9.48 4.37
C GLU A 54 23.57 9.86 2.88
N ALA A 55 23.37 11.14 2.57
CA ALA A 55 23.34 11.67 1.21
C ALA A 55 24.64 11.39 0.42
N ASP A 56 25.79 11.30 1.10
CA ASP A 56 27.06 11.01 0.45
C ASP A 56 27.09 9.58 -0.14
N LEU A 57 26.28 8.65 0.40
CA LEU A 57 26.29 7.24 -0.01
C LEU A 57 25.64 7.00 -1.38
N TRP A 58 24.56 7.71 -1.69
CA TRP A 58 23.93 7.66 -3.02
C TRP A 58 24.79 8.36 -4.08
N ASP A 59 25.45 9.46 -3.71
CA ASP A 59 26.42 10.16 -4.56
C ASP A 59 27.70 9.34 -4.82
N ALA A 60 27.95 8.32 -3.99
CA ALA A 60 29.07 7.38 -4.15
C ALA A 60 28.80 6.27 -5.16
N LEU A 61 27.57 6.14 -5.66
CA LEU A 61 27.24 5.12 -6.65
C LEU A 61 28.01 5.38 -7.96
N PRO A 62 28.35 4.32 -8.72
CA PRO A 62 29.02 4.50 -10.00
C PRO A 62 28.24 5.43 -10.93
N ASP A 63 28.94 6.30 -11.67
CA ASP A 63 28.34 7.16 -12.69
C ASP A 63 27.40 6.35 -13.60
N GLY A 64 26.11 6.71 -13.60
CA GLY A 64 25.06 6.04 -14.36
C GLY A 64 24.14 5.11 -13.56
N ALA A 65 24.38 4.92 -12.26
CA ALA A 65 23.39 4.35 -11.36
C ALA A 65 22.24 5.34 -11.15
N ASP A 66 21.04 4.95 -11.54
CA ASP A 66 19.81 5.72 -11.37
C ASP A 66 19.10 5.44 -10.03
N GLY A 67 19.78 4.78 -9.10
CA GLY A 67 19.22 4.32 -7.82
C GLY A 67 18.31 3.09 -7.92
N THR A 68 18.00 2.60 -9.13
CA THR A 68 17.06 1.49 -9.31
C THR A 68 17.72 0.15 -8.98
N ILE A 69 17.07 -0.61 -8.09
CA ILE A 69 17.52 -1.95 -7.68
C ILE A 69 17.15 -2.97 -8.77
N ARG A 70 18.12 -3.71 -9.30
CA ARG A 70 17.89 -4.66 -10.41
C ARG A 70 18.21 -6.11 -10.06
N SER A 71 19.01 -6.34 -9.03
CA SER A 71 19.36 -7.69 -8.57
C SER A 71 19.18 -7.85 -7.06
N LEU A 72 18.64 -9.01 -6.67
CA LEU A 72 18.51 -9.44 -5.27
C LEU A 72 19.67 -10.32 -4.80
N THR A 73 20.67 -10.56 -5.65
CA THR A 73 21.78 -11.45 -5.31
C THR A 73 22.51 -10.97 -4.06
N GLY A 74 22.60 -11.85 -3.06
CA GLY A 74 23.21 -11.58 -1.76
C GLY A 74 22.19 -11.33 -0.64
N ILE A 75 20.90 -11.16 -0.95
CA ILE A 75 19.86 -11.02 0.06
C ILE A 75 19.72 -12.28 0.93
N GLU A 76 20.10 -13.45 0.39
CA GLU A 76 20.08 -14.75 1.08
C GLU A 76 20.97 -14.77 2.34
N GLY A 77 21.90 -13.83 2.45
CA GLY A 77 22.72 -13.61 3.65
C GLY A 77 21.96 -13.01 4.83
N PHE A 78 20.69 -12.64 4.67
CA PHE A 78 19.86 -11.98 5.68
C PHE A 78 18.58 -12.79 5.98
N PRO A 79 18.69 -13.99 6.57
CA PRO A 79 17.56 -14.91 6.76
C PRO A 79 16.47 -14.40 7.71
N GLU A 80 16.76 -13.37 8.50
CA GLU A 80 15.83 -12.73 9.44
C GLU A 80 14.93 -11.68 8.77
N VAL A 81 15.16 -11.34 7.49
CA VAL A 81 14.32 -10.39 6.76
C VAL A 81 12.91 -10.96 6.64
N ASN A 82 11.97 -10.30 7.31
CA ASN A 82 10.55 -10.64 7.27
C ASN A 82 9.74 -9.66 6.42
N ASN A 83 10.18 -8.42 6.31
CA ASN A 83 9.56 -7.42 5.47
C ASN A 83 10.61 -6.86 4.52
N LEU A 84 10.29 -6.80 3.23
CA LEU A 84 11.19 -6.32 2.19
C LEU A 84 10.45 -5.33 1.30
N TYR A 85 10.87 -4.07 1.32
CA TYR A 85 10.24 -3.00 0.54
C TYR A 85 11.24 -2.42 -0.45
N LEU A 86 11.03 -2.70 -1.73
CA LEU A 86 11.86 -2.27 -2.85
C LEU A 86 10.96 -1.52 -3.85
N ARG A 87 10.58 -0.29 -3.48
CA ARG A 87 9.65 0.53 -4.27
C ARG A 87 10.26 0.95 -5.61
N GLU A 88 11.53 1.36 -5.59
CA GLU A 88 12.31 1.76 -6.77
C GLU A 88 13.16 0.58 -7.27
N SER A 89 12.49 -0.42 -7.84
CA SER A 89 13.16 -1.61 -8.35
C SER A 89 12.61 -2.11 -9.68
N GLU A 90 13.48 -2.77 -10.45
CA GLU A 90 13.16 -3.48 -11.68
C GLU A 90 13.80 -4.88 -11.63
N VAL A 91 13.46 -5.64 -10.59
CA VAL A 91 14.08 -6.94 -10.34
C VAL A 91 13.52 -7.99 -11.30
N SER A 92 14.37 -8.53 -12.16
CA SER A 92 13.98 -9.57 -13.12
C SER A 92 14.06 -10.99 -12.53
N ASP A 93 14.96 -11.22 -11.58
CA ASP A 93 15.18 -12.52 -10.94
C ASP A 93 14.82 -12.46 -9.45
N LEU A 94 13.71 -13.12 -9.11
CA LEU A 94 13.20 -13.24 -7.75
C LEU A 94 13.67 -14.52 -7.03
N GLY A 95 14.48 -15.37 -7.68
CA GLY A 95 15.02 -16.60 -7.12
C GLY A 95 15.65 -16.45 -5.72
N PRO A 96 16.44 -15.39 -5.46
CA PRO A 96 17.04 -15.13 -4.14
C PRO A 96 16.03 -15.08 -2.97
N LEU A 97 14.79 -14.66 -3.21
CA LEU A 97 13.77 -14.55 -2.17
C LEU A 97 13.38 -15.90 -1.55
N THR A 98 13.58 -17.00 -2.28
CA THR A 98 13.28 -18.36 -1.81
C THR A 98 14.15 -18.80 -0.65
N ALA A 99 15.28 -18.11 -0.42
CA ALA A 99 16.19 -18.38 0.69
C ALA A 99 15.84 -17.58 1.96
N LEU A 100 14.76 -16.79 1.97
CA LEU A 100 14.33 -15.96 3.10
C LEU A 100 13.18 -16.65 3.86
N PRO A 101 13.47 -17.48 4.89
CA PRO A 101 12.46 -18.30 5.55
C PRO A 101 11.45 -17.49 6.38
N ALA A 102 11.80 -16.26 6.75
CA ALA A 102 10.97 -15.37 7.54
C ALA A 102 10.18 -14.35 6.70
N LEU A 103 10.33 -14.33 5.36
CA LEU A 103 9.71 -13.31 4.51
C LEU A 103 8.17 -13.39 4.53
N GLU A 104 7.55 -12.40 5.14
CA GLU A 104 6.10 -12.23 5.28
C GLU A 104 5.54 -11.16 4.35
N LEU A 105 6.23 -10.03 4.20
CA LEU A 105 5.78 -8.88 3.41
C LEU A 105 6.80 -8.56 2.31
N LEU A 106 6.34 -8.47 1.07
CA LEU A 106 7.16 -8.10 -0.08
C LEU A 106 6.52 -6.94 -0.84
N TRP A 107 7.26 -5.87 -1.07
CA TRP A 107 6.99 -4.91 -2.13
C TRP A 107 8.17 -4.93 -3.08
N VAL A 108 7.91 -5.22 -4.35
CA VAL A 108 8.97 -5.20 -5.38
C VAL A 108 8.40 -4.70 -6.70
N GLY A 109 9.15 -3.80 -7.36
CA GLY A 109 8.96 -3.50 -8.76
C GLY A 109 9.67 -4.53 -9.65
N VAL A 110 8.95 -5.03 -10.66
CA VAL A 110 9.47 -6.01 -11.63
C VAL A 110 9.10 -5.60 -13.05
N PRO A 111 9.88 -6.01 -14.06
CA PRO A 111 9.49 -5.84 -15.45
C PRO A 111 8.28 -6.71 -15.84
N PRO A 112 7.56 -6.37 -16.92
CA PRO A 112 6.35 -7.08 -17.39
C PRO A 112 6.48 -8.59 -17.60
N ASP A 113 7.67 -9.05 -17.95
CA ASP A 113 8.02 -10.44 -18.28
C ASP A 113 8.81 -11.15 -17.18
N ALA A 114 8.95 -10.54 -16.01
CA ALA A 114 9.58 -11.19 -14.86
C ALA A 114 8.88 -12.50 -14.48
N ASP A 115 9.68 -13.50 -14.12
CA ASP A 115 9.18 -14.77 -13.59
C ASP A 115 8.86 -14.61 -12.10
N LEU A 116 7.57 -14.65 -11.77
CA LEU A 116 7.10 -14.55 -10.38
C LEU A 116 7.05 -15.91 -9.67
N THR A 117 7.28 -17.03 -10.36
CA THR A 117 7.20 -18.39 -9.81
C THR A 117 7.97 -18.58 -8.49
N PRO A 118 9.16 -17.97 -8.27
CA PRO A 118 9.86 -18.05 -6.99
C PRO A 118 9.02 -17.66 -5.77
N LEU A 119 8.07 -16.72 -5.91
CA LEU A 119 7.20 -16.28 -4.82
C LEU A 119 6.31 -17.40 -4.26
N LEU A 120 6.00 -18.41 -5.07
CA LEU A 120 5.23 -19.58 -4.63
C LEU A 120 6.00 -20.43 -3.62
N ALA A 121 7.33 -20.38 -3.62
CA ALA A 121 8.17 -21.09 -2.66
C ALA A 121 8.39 -20.32 -1.34
N CYS A 122 7.97 -19.05 -1.25
CA CYS A 122 8.02 -18.27 -0.04
C CYS A 122 6.83 -18.64 0.86
N ASP A 123 6.98 -19.67 1.71
CA ASP A 123 5.88 -20.27 2.48
C ASP A 123 5.29 -19.35 3.57
N GLN A 124 6.10 -18.43 4.12
CA GLN A 124 5.65 -17.47 5.13
C GLN A 124 5.09 -16.19 4.52
N LEU A 125 5.08 -16.05 3.19
CA LEU A 125 4.63 -14.84 2.52
C LEU A 125 3.14 -14.63 2.80
N LYS A 126 2.83 -13.60 3.56
CA LYS A 126 1.47 -13.19 3.90
C LYS A 126 0.96 -12.15 2.92
N ARG A 127 1.88 -11.38 2.32
CA ARG A 127 1.52 -10.24 1.51
C ARG A 127 2.56 -9.92 0.45
N VAL A 128 2.09 -9.58 -0.74
CA VAL A 128 2.93 -9.12 -1.84
C VAL A 128 2.29 -7.94 -2.57
N HIS A 129 3.10 -6.94 -2.86
CA HIS A 129 2.79 -5.85 -3.77
C HIS A 129 3.75 -5.88 -4.95
N ILE A 130 3.20 -5.87 -6.16
CA ILE A 130 3.98 -5.73 -7.38
C ILE A 130 3.71 -4.35 -7.98
N GLY A 131 4.71 -3.47 -7.97
CA GLY A 131 4.55 -2.04 -8.34
C GLY A 131 3.98 -1.83 -9.75
N CYS A 132 4.21 -2.78 -10.65
CA CYS A 132 3.78 -2.75 -12.05
C CYS A 132 2.85 -3.92 -12.41
N ALA A 133 2.00 -4.38 -11.48
CA ALA A 133 1.13 -5.55 -11.69
C ALA A 133 0.28 -5.45 -12.98
N ALA A 134 -0.23 -4.25 -13.30
CA ALA A 134 -1.11 -4.02 -14.45
C ALA A 134 -0.47 -4.30 -15.82
N VAL A 135 0.86 -4.26 -15.92
CA VAL A 135 1.58 -4.55 -17.18
C VAL A 135 2.16 -5.96 -17.22
N LEU A 136 1.97 -6.76 -16.17
CA LEU A 136 2.45 -8.14 -16.14
C LEU A 136 1.80 -8.98 -17.24
N ARG A 137 2.58 -9.92 -17.78
CA ARG A 137 2.03 -10.95 -18.66
C ARG A 137 1.05 -11.87 -17.91
N PRO A 138 0.19 -12.63 -18.62
CA PRO A 138 -0.76 -13.54 -17.99
C PRO A 138 -0.12 -14.54 -17.00
N ALA A 139 1.08 -15.04 -17.28
CA ALA A 139 1.79 -15.96 -16.38
C ALA A 139 2.08 -15.34 -14.99
N GLY A 140 2.42 -14.05 -14.94
CA GLY A 140 2.58 -13.34 -13.66
C GLY A 140 1.26 -13.28 -12.89
N HIS A 141 0.16 -13.01 -13.60
CA HIS A 141 -1.17 -12.98 -12.99
C HIS A 141 -1.61 -14.35 -12.45
N GLU A 142 -1.26 -15.45 -13.12
CA GLU A 142 -1.52 -16.81 -12.64
C GLU A 142 -0.80 -17.10 -11.32
N VAL A 143 0.45 -16.65 -11.18
CA VAL A 143 1.19 -16.76 -9.92
C VAL A 143 0.53 -15.93 -8.82
N LEU A 144 0.18 -14.68 -9.09
CA LEU A 144 -0.50 -13.82 -8.13
C LEU A 144 -1.87 -14.40 -7.70
N ALA A 145 -2.62 -15.00 -8.63
CA ALA A 145 -3.86 -15.70 -8.32
C ALA A 145 -3.63 -16.94 -7.45
N ALA A 146 -2.55 -17.70 -7.70
CA ALA A 146 -2.18 -18.85 -6.89
C ALA A 146 -1.75 -18.44 -5.46
N LEU A 147 -1.01 -17.34 -5.33
CA LEU A 147 -0.70 -16.72 -4.03
C LEU A 147 -1.98 -16.32 -3.29
N ALA A 148 -2.90 -15.63 -3.98
CA ALA A 148 -4.20 -15.26 -3.42
C ALA A 148 -5.00 -16.49 -2.96
N ALA A 149 -5.00 -17.58 -3.73
CA ALA A 149 -5.66 -18.84 -3.37
C ALA A 149 -5.05 -19.51 -2.13
N ARG A 150 -3.76 -19.27 -1.85
CA ARG A 150 -3.07 -19.70 -0.62
C ARG A 150 -3.38 -18.80 0.59
N GLY A 151 -4.15 -17.73 0.39
CA GLY A 151 -4.44 -16.73 1.41
C GLY A 151 -3.37 -15.65 1.54
N VAL A 152 -2.42 -15.58 0.60
CA VAL A 152 -1.49 -14.45 0.51
C VAL A 152 -2.24 -13.26 -0.03
N GLN A 153 -2.14 -12.14 0.65
CA GLN A 153 -2.70 -10.90 0.18
C GLN A 153 -1.87 -10.37 -0.99
N VAL A 154 -2.50 -10.15 -2.14
CA VAL A 154 -1.85 -9.50 -3.27
C VAL A 154 -2.44 -8.11 -3.42
N ASP A 155 -1.64 -7.11 -3.11
CA ASP A 155 -2.00 -5.70 -3.26
C ASP A 155 -1.53 -5.23 -4.64
N ASN A 156 -2.35 -4.41 -5.32
CA ASN A 156 -2.33 -4.16 -6.76
C ASN A 156 -2.72 -5.33 -7.68
N PHE A 157 -3.10 -6.50 -7.12
CA PHE A 157 -3.95 -7.44 -7.84
C PHE A 157 -5.40 -7.06 -7.59
N LEU A 158 -5.87 -6.07 -8.32
CA LEU A 158 -7.28 -6.08 -8.69
C LEU A 158 -7.37 -7.11 -9.82
N PRO A 159 -7.98 -8.30 -9.62
CA PRO A 159 -8.38 -9.11 -10.74
C PRO A 159 -9.50 -8.34 -11.43
N ASP A 160 -9.18 -7.62 -12.51
CA ASP A 160 -10.09 -6.65 -13.14
C ASP A 160 -10.58 -5.56 -12.16
N PRO A 161 -11.25 -4.47 -12.59
CA PRO A 161 -11.96 -3.63 -11.64
C PRO A 161 -12.95 -4.49 -10.86
N VAL A 162 -12.61 -4.84 -9.61
CA VAL A 162 -13.50 -5.60 -8.74
C VAL A 162 -14.75 -4.75 -8.60
N LYS A 163 -15.84 -5.24 -9.17
CA LYS A 163 -17.05 -4.44 -9.32
C LYS A 163 -17.56 -4.09 -7.92
N ALA A 164 -17.55 -2.80 -7.61
CA ALA A 164 -18.07 -2.28 -6.36
C ALA A 164 -19.47 -2.84 -6.09
N ALA A 165 -19.69 -3.32 -4.87
CA ALA A 165 -20.98 -3.79 -4.44
C ALA A 165 -21.91 -2.59 -4.28
N ALA A 166 -22.99 -2.56 -5.07
CA ALA A 166 -24.07 -1.59 -4.86
C ALA A 166 -24.72 -1.79 -3.48
N PRO A 167 -25.32 -0.76 -2.88
CA PRO A 167 -25.35 0.65 -3.30
C PRO A 167 -24.03 1.41 -2.95
N PHE A 168 -23.96 2.68 -3.38
CA PHE A 168 -22.87 3.65 -3.18
C PHE A 168 -21.67 3.44 -4.11
N SER A 169 -21.66 4.17 -5.24
CA SER A 169 -20.54 4.16 -6.19
C SER A 169 -19.42 5.13 -5.82
N ASP A 170 -19.72 6.13 -5.00
CA ASP A 170 -18.71 7.03 -4.46
C ASP A 170 -17.98 6.32 -3.31
N PRO A 171 -16.64 6.21 -3.36
CA PRO A 171 -15.88 5.45 -2.38
C PRO A 171 -16.00 6.03 -0.97
N ILE A 172 -16.00 7.36 -0.86
CA ILE A 172 -16.03 8.03 0.42
C ILE A 172 -17.43 7.95 1.03
N LEU A 173 -18.49 8.03 0.21
CA LEU A 173 -19.85 7.76 0.69
C LEU A 173 -20.00 6.33 1.20
N LYS A 174 -19.40 5.35 0.49
CA LYS A 174 -19.41 3.95 0.94
C LYS A 174 -18.71 3.83 2.29
N LEU A 175 -17.54 4.44 2.47
CA LEU A 175 -16.83 4.47 3.75
C LEU A 175 -17.70 5.09 4.84
N ALA A 176 -18.33 6.25 4.61
CA ALA A 176 -19.21 6.88 5.58
C ALA A 176 -20.35 5.96 6.05
N VAL A 177 -20.96 5.20 5.13
CA VAL A 177 -22.02 4.26 5.48
C VAL A 177 -21.47 3.04 6.23
N LEU A 178 -20.31 2.51 5.83
CA LEU A 178 -19.65 1.41 6.54
C LEU A 178 -19.24 1.84 7.96
N ASP A 179 -18.75 3.06 8.12
CA ASP A 179 -18.40 3.67 9.40
C ASP A 179 -19.60 3.68 10.34
N ARG A 180 -20.74 4.16 9.83
CA ARG A 180 -21.99 4.20 10.58
C ARG A 180 -22.51 2.82 10.97
N LEU A 181 -22.13 1.79 10.21
CA LEU A 181 -22.54 0.41 10.40
C LEU A 181 -21.46 -0.47 11.03
N MET A 182 -20.37 0.11 11.54
CA MET A 182 -19.34 -0.65 12.24
C MET A 182 -19.94 -1.46 13.39
N GLY A 183 -19.52 -2.73 13.46
CA GLY A 183 -20.05 -3.72 14.41
C GLY A 183 -21.38 -4.36 13.97
N SER A 184 -22.07 -3.82 12.95
CA SER A 184 -23.29 -4.40 12.37
C SER A 184 -23.04 -5.08 11.01
N VAL A 185 -21.93 -4.75 10.36
CA VAL A 185 -21.46 -5.33 9.10
C VAL A 185 -20.03 -5.81 9.31
N GLU A 186 -19.73 -7.01 8.83
CA GLU A 186 -18.37 -7.54 8.83
C GLU A 186 -17.53 -6.79 7.78
N LEU A 187 -16.44 -6.18 8.23
CA LEU A 187 -15.50 -5.48 7.37
C LEU A 187 -14.32 -6.39 7.05
N PRO A 188 -13.76 -6.32 5.83
CA PRO A 188 -12.56 -7.06 5.49
C PRO A 188 -11.39 -6.56 6.35
N PRO A 189 -10.40 -7.43 6.62
CA PRO A 189 -9.16 -6.97 7.22
C PRO A 189 -8.48 -5.94 6.31
N THR A 190 -7.89 -4.93 6.94
CA THR A 190 -7.09 -3.89 6.29
C THR A 190 -5.65 -4.06 6.65
N TYR A 191 -4.80 -3.60 5.77
CA TYR A 191 -3.39 -3.87 5.88
C TYR A 191 -2.63 -2.74 5.22
N PHE A 192 -1.63 -2.17 5.89
CA PHE A 192 -0.85 -1.05 5.38
C PHE A 192 0.56 -1.49 5.02
N PHE A 193 1.09 -1.03 3.89
CA PHE A 193 2.53 -1.16 3.60
C PHE A 193 3.29 0.02 4.17
N ASP A 194 2.71 1.20 4.02
CA ASP A 194 3.15 2.46 4.58
C ASP A 194 1.93 3.12 5.21
N GLY A 195 2.00 3.42 6.51
CA GLY A 195 0.91 4.04 7.21
C GLY A 195 0.66 5.49 6.75
N PHE A 196 1.62 6.11 6.07
CA PHE A 196 1.52 7.48 5.58
C PHE A 196 0.89 7.60 4.20
N GLU A 197 0.65 6.49 3.48
CA GLU A 197 0.07 6.51 2.14
C GLU A 197 -1.39 6.04 2.12
N PHE A 198 -2.12 6.51 1.10
CA PHE A 198 -3.48 6.08 0.79
C PHE A 198 -3.46 4.70 0.13
N ASP A 199 -4.07 3.70 0.77
CA ASP A 199 -4.09 2.31 0.29
C ASP A 199 -5.32 2.03 -0.59
N GLU A 200 -5.12 2.11 -1.91
CA GLU A 200 -6.16 1.80 -2.90
C GLU A 200 -6.68 0.36 -2.81
N GLY A 201 -5.86 -0.59 -2.34
CA GLY A 201 -6.23 -1.99 -2.18
C GLY A 201 -7.23 -2.18 -1.04
N ASN A 202 -6.98 -1.56 0.12
CA ASN A 202 -7.91 -1.52 1.24
C ASN A 202 -9.22 -0.84 0.84
N LEU A 203 -9.14 0.29 0.13
CA LEU A 203 -10.34 0.93 -0.40
C LEU A 203 -11.14 -0.03 -1.29
N ALA A 204 -10.48 -0.68 -2.25
CA ALA A 204 -11.15 -1.60 -3.16
C ALA A 204 -11.84 -2.75 -2.43
N ARG A 205 -11.20 -3.33 -1.40
CA ARG A 205 -11.82 -4.36 -0.54
C ARG A 205 -13.06 -3.84 0.15
N LEU A 206 -13.00 -2.64 0.74
CA LEU A 206 -14.16 -1.99 1.38
C LEU A 206 -15.29 -1.74 0.37
N MET A 207 -14.97 -1.41 -0.88
CA MET A 207 -15.96 -1.25 -1.96
C MET A 207 -16.68 -2.55 -2.34
N THR A 208 -16.10 -3.72 -2.04
CA THR A 208 -16.75 -5.02 -2.29
C THR A 208 -17.77 -5.41 -1.22
N VAL A 209 -17.81 -4.71 -0.08
CA VAL A 209 -18.67 -5.07 1.04
C VAL A 209 -20.14 -4.95 0.65
N VAL A 210 -20.82 -6.10 0.68
CA VAL A 210 -22.26 -6.19 0.47
C VAL A 210 -22.96 -5.81 1.77
N ILE A 211 -23.70 -4.71 1.76
CA ILE A 211 -24.41 -4.21 2.93
C ILE A 211 -25.87 -4.70 2.88
N PRO A 212 -26.33 -5.54 3.82
CA PRO A 212 -27.72 -5.99 3.84
C PRO A 212 -28.69 -4.82 4.00
N GLN A 213 -29.82 -4.84 3.29
CA GLN A 213 -30.83 -3.78 3.40
C GLN A 213 -31.31 -3.57 4.84
N ALA A 214 -31.38 -4.63 5.64
CA ALA A 214 -31.76 -4.55 7.05
C ALA A 214 -30.80 -3.65 7.86
N ALA A 215 -29.50 -3.66 7.55
CA ALA A 215 -28.52 -2.77 8.17
C ALA A 215 -28.65 -1.34 7.62
N LEU A 216 -28.85 -1.17 6.30
CA LEU A 216 -29.11 0.15 5.71
C LEU A 216 -30.34 0.84 6.32
N ASP A 217 -31.37 0.07 6.63
CA ASP A 217 -32.61 0.55 7.24
C ASP A 217 -32.41 1.02 8.70
N THR A 218 -31.31 0.69 9.38
CA THR A 218 -31.01 1.21 10.74
C THR A 218 -30.36 2.59 10.72
N VAL A 219 -29.96 3.10 9.56
CA VAL A 219 -29.27 4.39 9.44
C VAL A 219 -30.28 5.54 9.41
N GLU A 220 -30.47 6.21 10.55
CA GLU A 220 -31.33 7.41 10.65
C GLU A 220 -30.57 8.73 10.46
N SER A 221 -29.26 8.74 10.75
CA SER A 221 -28.38 9.90 10.57
C SER A 221 -27.03 9.43 10.03
N LEU A 222 -26.47 10.19 9.10
CA LEU A 222 -25.15 9.97 8.50
C LEU A 222 -24.36 11.28 8.57
N SER A 223 -23.14 11.20 9.09
CA SER A 223 -22.22 12.34 9.23
C SER A 223 -20.87 11.98 8.64
N TRP A 224 -20.27 12.88 7.85
CA TRP A 224 -18.92 12.72 7.31
C TRP A 224 -18.22 14.08 7.20
N LEU A 225 -17.15 14.25 7.97
CA LEU A 225 -16.45 15.53 8.16
C LEU A 225 -15.18 15.66 7.31
N GLY A 226 -14.95 14.75 6.37
CA GLY A 226 -13.71 14.71 5.61
C GLY A 226 -12.62 13.87 6.28
N GLY A 227 -12.88 13.28 7.45
CA GLY A 227 -12.20 12.09 7.99
C GLY A 227 -12.17 12.04 9.53
N GLY A 228 -11.27 11.22 10.09
CA GLY A 228 -11.13 10.95 11.53
C GLY A 228 -12.04 9.80 11.96
N HIS A 229 -12.64 9.16 10.96
CA HIS A 229 -13.50 8.01 11.02
C HIS A 229 -12.65 6.75 10.97
N ASP A 230 -13.02 5.70 11.70
CA ASP A 230 -12.25 4.46 11.76
C ASP A 230 -12.10 3.85 10.34
N THR A 231 -13.14 3.96 9.51
CA THR A 231 -13.08 3.54 8.10
C THR A 231 -12.17 4.39 7.20
N ALA A 232 -11.85 5.63 7.59
CA ALA A 232 -10.80 6.41 6.93
C ALA A 232 -9.42 5.84 7.29
N HIS A 233 -9.21 5.51 8.57
CA HIS A 233 -7.98 4.84 9.05
C HIS A 233 -7.80 3.42 8.54
N MET A 234 -8.84 2.83 7.94
CA MET A 234 -8.80 1.57 7.21
C MET A 234 -8.23 1.70 5.78
N VAL A 235 -8.18 2.93 5.25
CA VAL A 235 -7.63 3.24 3.92
C VAL A 235 -6.36 4.09 4.03
N TRP A 236 -6.20 4.87 5.10
CA TRP A 236 -5.03 5.69 5.36
C TRP A 236 -4.75 5.72 6.87
N GLU A 237 -3.79 4.90 7.32
CA GLU A 237 -3.55 4.63 8.75
C GLU A 237 -3.20 5.90 9.54
N GLN A 238 -2.24 6.68 9.04
CA GLN A 238 -1.73 7.89 9.68
C GLN A 238 -2.38 9.17 9.15
N TRP A 239 -3.66 9.08 8.79
CA TRP A 239 -4.42 10.25 8.36
C TRP A 239 -4.65 11.22 9.53
N ASP A 240 -4.36 12.51 9.31
CA ASP A 240 -4.30 13.52 10.36
C ASP A 240 -5.47 14.51 10.39
N GLY A 241 -6.35 14.52 9.38
CA GLY A 241 -7.45 15.49 9.33
C GLY A 241 -7.61 16.24 8.02
N GLU A 242 -6.52 16.49 7.29
CA GLU A 242 -6.49 17.61 6.33
C GLU A 242 -6.43 17.14 4.86
N SER A 243 -7.30 16.18 4.56
CA SER A 243 -7.52 15.47 3.29
C SER A 243 -8.58 16.04 2.32
N ASP A 244 -8.28 16.39 1.07
CA ASP A 244 -9.33 16.50 0.02
C ASP A 244 -9.79 15.12 -0.48
N GLU A 245 -8.97 14.10 -0.18
CA GLU A 245 -9.02 12.70 -0.57
C GLU A 245 -10.30 12.04 -0.04
N PHE A 246 -10.75 12.44 1.15
CA PHE A 246 -11.94 11.94 1.83
C PHE A 246 -13.16 12.85 1.64
N ARG A 247 -13.25 13.57 0.52
CA ARG A 247 -14.46 14.31 0.15
C ARG A 247 -15.45 13.40 -0.59
N ILE A 248 -16.70 13.40 -0.12
CA ILE A 248 -17.81 12.76 -0.85
C ILE A 248 -18.13 13.64 -2.07
N ARG A 249 -18.09 13.05 -3.27
CA ARG A 249 -18.32 13.77 -4.54
C ARG A 249 -19.68 13.44 -5.17
N SER A 250 -20.31 12.34 -4.76
CA SER A 250 -21.62 11.93 -5.23
C SER A 250 -22.43 11.25 -4.14
N LEU A 251 -23.74 11.54 -4.10
CA LEU A 251 -24.72 10.88 -3.24
C LEU A 251 -25.44 9.71 -3.93
N ALA A 252 -24.95 9.24 -5.08
CA ALA A 252 -25.58 8.12 -5.79
C ALA A 252 -25.64 6.86 -4.90
N GLY A 253 -26.83 6.29 -4.71
CA GLY A 253 -27.08 5.15 -3.83
C GLY A 253 -27.64 5.54 -2.45
N VAL A 254 -27.62 6.82 -2.06
CA VAL A 254 -28.17 7.31 -0.78
C VAL A 254 -29.66 7.00 -0.60
N GLU A 255 -30.39 6.77 -1.70
CA GLU A 255 -31.78 6.31 -1.70
C GLU A 255 -31.96 4.95 -1.03
N ALA A 256 -30.92 4.14 -0.94
CA ALA A 256 -30.96 2.87 -0.23
C ALA A 256 -31.07 3.04 1.30
N LEU A 257 -30.71 4.21 1.84
CA LEU A 257 -30.92 4.57 3.24
C LEU A 257 -32.36 5.08 3.41
N ARG A 258 -33.31 4.16 3.55
CA ARG A 258 -34.75 4.45 3.51
C ARG A 258 -35.23 5.29 4.70
N ASN A 259 -34.61 5.09 5.86
CA ASN A 259 -34.96 5.74 7.12
C ASN A 259 -34.07 6.93 7.46
N LEU A 260 -33.21 7.38 6.52
CA LEU A 260 -32.36 8.54 6.73
C LEU A 260 -33.20 9.79 6.98
N ARG A 261 -32.89 10.53 8.04
CA ARG A 261 -33.53 11.79 8.44
C ARG A 261 -32.56 12.96 8.45
N GLU A 262 -31.28 12.69 8.68
CA GLU A 262 -30.24 13.72 8.78
C GLU A 262 -28.99 13.30 7.99
N LEU A 263 -28.47 14.23 7.19
CA LEU A 263 -27.23 14.09 6.45
C LEU A 263 -26.35 15.31 6.69
N LYS A 264 -25.19 15.08 7.33
CA LYS A 264 -24.18 16.11 7.61
C LYS A 264 -22.91 15.77 6.83
N ILE A 265 -22.58 16.55 5.80
CA ILE A 265 -21.41 16.28 4.95
C ILE A 265 -20.64 17.58 4.72
N THR A 266 -19.32 17.49 4.77
CA THR A 266 -18.41 18.60 4.44
C THR A 266 -17.44 18.20 3.32
N PRO A 267 -17.23 19.06 2.30
CA PRO A 267 -18.00 20.26 1.98
C PRO A 267 -19.34 19.92 1.28
N LEU A 268 -20.43 20.63 1.60
CA LEU A 268 -21.70 20.42 0.89
C LEU A 268 -21.66 20.99 -0.54
N ALA A 269 -20.82 22.01 -0.76
CA ALA A 269 -20.71 22.75 -2.00
C ALA A 269 -20.22 21.92 -3.21
N VAL A 270 -19.56 20.78 -2.99
CA VAL A 270 -19.05 19.93 -4.08
C VAL A 270 -20.09 18.92 -4.59
N LEU A 271 -21.24 18.80 -3.91
CA LEU A 271 -22.26 17.83 -4.27
C LEU A 271 -23.25 18.38 -5.31
N PRO A 272 -23.78 17.51 -6.20
CA PRO A 272 -24.79 17.94 -7.18
C PRO A 272 -26.08 18.43 -6.50
N GLU A 273 -26.49 19.67 -6.79
CA GLU A 273 -27.70 20.30 -6.20
C GLU A 273 -28.96 19.45 -6.34
N HIS A 274 -29.11 18.75 -7.46
CA HIS A 274 -30.28 17.90 -7.72
C HIS A 274 -30.37 16.72 -6.73
N GLN A 275 -29.24 16.15 -6.29
CA GLN A 275 -29.23 15.06 -5.30
C GLN A 275 -29.63 15.58 -3.91
N ILE A 276 -29.12 16.76 -3.53
CA ILE A 276 -29.51 17.44 -2.28
C ILE A 276 -31.01 17.76 -2.29
N ALA A 277 -31.53 18.29 -3.40
CA ALA A 277 -32.95 18.61 -3.54
C ALA A 277 -33.85 17.37 -3.40
N GLN A 278 -33.45 16.23 -3.99
CA GLN A 278 -34.17 14.96 -3.85
C GLN A 278 -34.22 14.47 -2.40
N LEU A 279 -33.12 14.58 -1.66
CA LEU A 279 -33.08 14.24 -0.24
C LEU A 279 -33.99 15.14 0.60
N ARG A 280 -33.92 16.46 0.38
CA ARG A 280 -34.80 17.42 1.07
C ARG A 280 -36.28 17.15 0.76
N ALA A 281 -36.60 16.78 -0.48
CA ALA A 281 -37.97 16.41 -0.86
C ALA A 281 -38.48 15.15 -0.15
N ARG A 282 -37.58 14.23 0.25
CA ARG A 282 -37.88 13.07 1.11
C ARG A 282 -38.03 13.43 2.59
N GLY A 283 -37.81 14.70 2.97
CA GLY A 283 -37.83 15.14 4.36
C GLY A 283 -36.50 14.96 5.11
N VAL A 284 -35.40 14.70 4.40
CA VAL A 284 -34.06 14.61 5.01
C VAL A 284 -33.49 16.01 5.23
N THR A 285 -33.07 16.29 6.46
CA THR A 285 -32.29 17.49 6.78
C THR A 285 -30.87 17.32 6.24
N VAL A 286 -30.44 18.22 5.35
CA VAL A 286 -29.09 18.23 4.77
C VAL A 286 -28.38 19.52 5.13
N SER A 287 -27.27 19.41 5.87
CA SER A 287 -26.43 20.52 6.32
C SER A 287 -24.95 20.24 6.11
N GLU A 288 -24.13 21.28 6.20
CA GLU A 288 -22.69 21.09 6.42
C GLU A 288 -22.46 20.53 7.83
N ALA A 289 -21.41 19.74 7.96
CA ALA A 289 -20.96 19.22 9.24
C ALA A 289 -19.98 20.25 9.82
N ASP A 290 -20.24 20.70 11.06
CA ASP A 290 -19.41 21.66 11.81
C ASP A 290 -18.17 21.00 12.43
#